data_AF-A0A1G4JP92-F1
#
_entry.id   AF-A0A1G4JP92-F1
#
_cell.length_a   1.000
_cell.length_b   1.000
_cell.length_c   1.000
_cell.angle_alpha   90.00
_cell.angle_beta   90.00
_cell.angle_gamma   90.00
#
_symmetry.space_group_name_H-M   'P 1'
#
loop_
_entity.id
_entity.type
_entity.pdbx_description
1 polymer ?
#
loop_
_entity_poly.entity_id
_entity_poly.type
_entity_poly.pdbx_seq_one_letter_code
_entity_poly.pdbx_strand_id
1 'polypeptide(L)'
;MDKYGLKALLPLIRREDQSTEYDSSMTLGIDLTPVLHSLGIPSNQQSRHRVLDTFQSPWIETSRSEVEPRFFVPESFTNIPNVLQSGPQSPAFNSVQQDHAKISLFQDETLFYLFYKHPGTVVQELTYLELRKRNWRYHKTLKVWLTKDPMMEPVVAPGGASERGSYVFFDPQRWEKCQRDFVLFYNAIM
;
A
#
# COMPACT_ATOMS: atom_id res chain seq x y z
N MET A 1 -34.39 -9.37 -48.59
CA MET A 1 -33.39 -10.12 -47.79
C MET A 1 -32.35 -9.16 -47.18
N ASP A 2 -32.67 -7.87 -47.07
CA ASP A 2 -31.65 -6.82 -47.02
C ASP A 2 -31.13 -6.48 -45.63
N LYS A 3 -31.87 -6.82 -44.57
CA LYS A 3 -31.49 -6.52 -43.18
C LYS A 3 -30.35 -7.39 -42.62
N TYR A 4 -30.23 -8.63 -43.09
CA TYR A 4 -29.27 -9.62 -42.55
C TYR A 4 -28.15 -9.96 -43.55
N GLY A 5 -27.98 -9.14 -44.59
CA GLY A 5 -26.99 -9.35 -45.65
C GLY A 5 -25.78 -8.44 -45.54
N LEU A 6 -24.72 -8.74 -46.28
CA LEU A 6 -23.46 -7.97 -46.32
C LEU A 6 -23.66 -6.48 -46.67
N LYS A 7 -24.70 -6.19 -47.48
CA LYS A 7 -25.07 -4.82 -47.86
C LYS A 7 -25.54 -3.97 -46.68
N ALA A 8 -26.08 -4.58 -45.63
CA ALA A 8 -26.48 -3.90 -44.40
C ALA A 8 -25.29 -3.63 -43.46
N LEU A 9 -24.22 -4.44 -43.56
CA LEU A 9 -23.05 -4.35 -42.69
C LEU A 9 -22.12 -3.19 -43.08
N LEU A 10 -21.97 -2.94 -44.37
CA LEU A 10 -21.11 -1.88 -44.91
C LEU A 10 -21.44 -0.47 -44.38
N PRO A 11 -22.71 0.00 -44.39
CA PRO A 11 -23.07 1.30 -43.83
C PRO A 11 -22.86 1.36 -42.30
N LEU A 12 -23.06 0.24 -41.58
CA LEU A 12 -22.80 0.14 -40.13
C LEU A 12 -21.31 0.30 -39.79
N ILE A 13 -20.41 -0.31 -40.58
CA ILE A 13 -18.96 -0.18 -40.40
C ILE A 13 -18.48 1.24 -40.76
N ARG A 14 -19.02 1.82 -41.84
CA ARG A 14 -18.64 3.17 -42.31
C ARG A 14 -19.23 4.30 -41.47
N ARG A 15 -20.08 3.99 -40.48
CA ARG A 15 -20.80 4.96 -39.64
C ARG A 15 -21.66 5.92 -40.48
N GLU A 16 -22.15 5.43 -41.62
CA GLU A 16 -23.02 6.20 -42.52
C GLU A 16 -24.44 6.32 -41.94
N ASP A 17 -24.87 5.32 -41.15
CA ASP A 17 -26.10 5.38 -40.34
C ASP A 17 -25.78 5.93 -38.94
N GLN A 18 -26.09 7.21 -38.71
CA GLN A 18 -26.11 7.83 -37.36
C GLN A 18 -27.48 7.69 -36.69
N SER A 19 -28.26 6.67 -37.05
CA SER A 19 -29.52 6.39 -36.38
C SER A 19 -29.27 6.05 -34.90
N THR A 20 -30.06 6.63 -34.00
CA THR A 20 -30.01 6.36 -32.54
C THR A 20 -30.28 4.89 -32.18
N GLU A 21 -30.68 4.08 -33.15
CA GLU A 21 -31.08 2.67 -33.00
C GLU A 21 -29.88 1.70 -32.95
N TYR A 22 -28.70 2.13 -33.42
CA TYR A 22 -27.51 1.26 -33.51
C TYR A 22 -26.27 1.91 -32.89
N ASP A 23 -25.70 1.25 -31.88
CA ASP A 23 -24.42 1.65 -31.31
C ASP A 23 -23.25 1.11 -32.15
N SER A 24 -22.45 2.02 -32.70
CA SER A 24 -21.23 1.71 -33.47
C SER A 24 -20.23 0.85 -32.68
N SER A 25 -20.25 0.89 -31.35
CA SER A 25 -19.40 0.08 -30.47
C SER A 25 -19.68 -1.42 -30.60
N MET A 26 -20.93 -1.81 -30.87
CA MET A 26 -21.32 -3.21 -31.04
C MET A 26 -20.83 -3.80 -32.37
N THR A 27 -20.62 -2.96 -33.38
CA THR A 27 -20.18 -3.40 -34.72
C THR A 27 -18.66 -3.35 -34.87
N LEU A 28 -18.02 -2.30 -34.36
CA LEU A 28 -16.58 -2.08 -34.48
C LEU A 28 -15.79 -2.66 -33.31
N GLY A 29 -16.45 -2.86 -32.17
CA GLY A 29 -15.83 -3.26 -30.92
C GLY A 29 -15.18 -2.09 -30.18
N ILE A 30 -14.67 -2.41 -28.99
CA ILE A 30 -13.86 -1.53 -28.16
C ILE A 30 -12.59 -2.26 -27.77
N ASP A 31 -11.50 -1.53 -27.57
CA ASP A 31 -10.29 -2.12 -27.02
C ASP A 31 -10.52 -2.47 -25.54
N LEU A 32 -10.51 -3.77 -25.24
CA LEU A 32 -10.71 -4.30 -23.89
C LEU A 32 -9.43 -4.33 -23.05
N THR A 33 -8.25 -4.04 -23.62
CA THR A 33 -6.96 -4.04 -22.90
C THR A 33 -6.99 -3.25 -21.58
N PRO A 34 -7.49 -2.00 -21.52
CA PRO A 34 -7.56 -1.26 -20.26
C PRO A 34 -8.55 -1.86 -19.25
N VAL A 35 -9.67 -2.42 -19.73
CA VAL A 35 -10.69 -3.06 -18.86
C VAL A 35 -10.13 -4.35 -18.26
N LEU A 36 -9.45 -5.16 -19.07
CA LEU A 36 -8.79 -6.39 -18.62
C LEU A 36 -7.69 -6.08 -17.59
N HIS A 37 -6.90 -5.03 -17.84
CA HIS A 37 -5.91 -4.55 -16.87
C HIS A 37 -6.56 -4.10 -15.56
N SER A 38 -7.65 -3.33 -15.63
CA SER A 38 -8.39 -2.89 -14.44
C SER A 38 -9.00 -4.04 -13.64
N LEU A 39 -9.41 -5.12 -14.31
CA LEU A 39 -9.93 -6.33 -13.67
C LEU A 39 -8.81 -7.25 -13.15
N GLY A 40 -7.54 -6.92 -13.38
CA GLY A 40 -6.41 -7.77 -13.00
C GLY A 40 -6.34 -9.07 -13.80
N ILE A 41 -6.91 -9.11 -15.00
CA ILE A 41 -6.85 -10.28 -15.90
C ILE A 41 -5.56 -10.17 -16.72
N PRO A 42 -4.57 -11.06 -16.51
CA PRO A 42 -3.34 -11.01 -17.28
C PRO A 42 -3.60 -11.42 -18.73
N SER A 43 -2.98 -10.71 -19.68
CA SER A 43 -3.03 -11.08 -21.11
C SER A 43 -2.33 -12.41 -21.41
N ASN A 44 -1.48 -12.89 -20.51
CA ASN A 44 -0.76 -14.16 -20.61
C ASN A 44 -1.50 -15.23 -19.80
N GLN A 45 -1.86 -16.34 -20.47
CA GLN A 45 -2.66 -17.46 -19.96
C GLN A 45 -2.04 -18.26 -18.79
N GLN A 46 -0.89 -17.86 -18.25
CA GLN A 46 -0.17 -18.61 -17.23
C GLN A 46 -0.76 -18.50 -15.81
N SER A 47 -1.61 -17.51 -15.55
CA SER A 47 -2.22 -17.33 -14.23
C SER A 47 -3.73 -17.51 -14.27
N ARG A 48 -4.24 -18.56 -13.63
CA ARG A 48 -5.67 -18.77 -13.36
C ARG A 48 -6.09 -18.01 -12.10
N HIS A 49 -5.85 -16.71 -12.05
CA HIS A 49 -6.30 -15.90 -10.92
C HIS A 49 -7.83 -15.72 -10.97
N ARG A 50 -8.53 -16.01 -9.87
CA ARG A 50 -9.99 -15.85 -9.76
C ARG A 50 -10.31 -14.40 -9.38
N VAL A 51 -10.41 -13.53 -10.38
CA VAL A 51 -10.71 -12.09 -10.19
C VAL A 51 -12.06 -11.83 -9.53
N LEU A 52 -12.98 -12.80 -9.57
CA LEU A 52 -14.32 -12.65 -9.01
C LEU A 52 -14.35 -12.69 -7.48
N ASP A 53 -13.39 -13.34 -6.84
CA ASP A 53 -13.35 -13.44 -5.38
C ASP A 53 -13.00 -12.09 -4.70
N THR A 54 -12.37 -11.18 -5.43
CA THR A 54 -12.00 -9.81 -5.02
C THR A 54 -12.63 -8.72 -5.89
N PHE A 55 -13.75 -9.05 -6.56
CA PHE A 55 -14.43 -8.12 -7.46
C PHE A 55 -15.04 -6.93 -6.72
N GLN A 56 -14.56 -5.72 -7.01
CA GLN A 56 -14.93 -4.51 -6.27
C GLN A 56 -16.29 -3.95 -6.69
N SER A 57 -16.44 -3.62 -7.98
CA SER A 57 -17.64 -2.99 -8.53
C SER A 57 -17.74 -3.21 -10.04
N PRO A 58 -18.94 -3.19 -10.64
CA PRO A 58 -19.11 -3.24 -12.09
C PRO A 58 -18.50 -2.05 -12.85
N TRP A 59 -18.26 -0.92 -12.17
CA TRP A 59 -17.71 0.29 -12.78
C TRP A 59 -16.32 0.61 -12.22
N ILE A 60 -15.43 1.08 -13.09
CA ILE A 60 -14.05 1.42 -12.73
C ILE A 60 -14.04 2.66 -11.82
N GLU A 61 -14.95 3.61 -12.04
CA GLU A 61 -15.06 4.87 -11.31
C GLU A 61 -15.46 4.70 -9.84
N THR A 62 -16.13 3.58 -9.53
CA THR A 62 -16.57 3.19 -8.18
C THR A 62 -15.65 2.15 -7.53
N SER A 63 -14.73 1.56 -8.29
CA SER A 63 -13.71 0.62 -7.82
C SER A 63 -12.53 1.39 -7.19
N ARG A 64 -12.74 1.91 -5.97
CA ARG A 64 -11.80 2.84 -5.30
C ARG A 64 -10.95 2.20 -4.20
N SER A 65 -11.29 0.99 -3.77
CA SER A 65 -10.60 0.28 -2.70
C SER A 65 -10.75 -1.22 -2.89
N GLU A 66 -9.73 -1.96 -2.49
CA GLU A 66 -9.79 -3.42 -2.46
C GLU A 66 -10.88 -3.91 -1.49
N VAL A 67 -11.43 -5.09 -1.79
CA VAL A 67 -12.44 -5.76 -0.97
C VAL A 67 -11.83 -7.00 -0.35
N GLU A 68 -12.15 -7.25 0.92
CA GLU A 68 -11.68 -8.43 1.63
C GLU A 68 -12.38 -9.68 1.06
N PRO A 69 -11.62 -10.66 0.51
CA PRO A 69 -12.20 -11.88 -0.03
C PRO A 69 -12.68 -12.80 1.09
N ARG A 70 -13.40 -13.86 0.73
CA ARG A 70 -13.72 -14.92 1.69
C ARG A 70 -12.46 -15.72 2.03
N PHE A 71 -12.25 -15.95 3.32
CA PHE A 71 -11.18 -16.79 3.83
C PHE A 71 -11.70 -17.67 4.98
N PHE A 72 -10.98 -18.76 5.25
CA PHE A 72 -11.28 -19.66 6.35
C PHE A 72 -10.26 -19.42 7.47
N VAL A 73 -10.74 -19.17 8.68
CA VAL A 73 -9.93 -19.08 9.89
C VAL A 73 -10.15 -20.34 10.71
N PRO A 74 -9.15 -21.25 10.81
CA PRO A 74 -9.24 -22.39 11.70
C PRO A 74 -9.43 -21.96 13.15
N GLU A 75 -10.11 -22.76 13.95
CA GLU A 75 -10.35 -22.45 15.37
C GLU A 75 -9.03 -22.26 16.15
N SER A 76 -7.98 -22.98 15.77
CA SER A 76 -6.63 -22.86 16.35
C SER A 76 -5.95 -21.50 16.13
N PHE A 77 -6.46 -20.66 15.24
CA PHE A 77 -5.94 -19.30 15.01
C PHE A 77 -6.59 -18.28 15.95
N THR A 78 -7.59 -18.70 16.72
CA THR A 78 -8.28 -17.87 17.72
C THR A 78 -7.85 -18.29 19.12
N ASN A 79 -7.96 -17.38 20.10
CA ASN A 79 -7.71 -17.66 21.52
C ASN A 79 -6.34 -18.29 21.85
N ILE A 80 -5.29 -17.94 21.09
CA ILE A 80 -3.92 -18.39 21.34
C ILE A 80 -3.44 -17.79 22.67
N PRO A 81 -3.16 -18.60 23.71
CA PRO A 81 -2.77 -18.09 25.02
C PRO A 81 -1.27 -17.73 25.07
N ASN A 82 -0.90 -16.87 26.02
CA ASN A 82 0.48 -16.56 26.41
C ASN A 82 1.37 -15.93 25.32
N VAL A 83 0.78 -15.21 24.36
CA VAL A 83 1.56 -14.45 23.37
C VAL A 83 2.37 -13.36 24.08
N LEU A 84 3.70 -13.42 23.98
CA LEU A 84 4.61 -12.48 24.68
C LEU A 84 4.31 -12.38 26.19
N GLN A 85 3.97 -13.51 26.82
CA GLN A 85 3.67 -13.61 28.25
C GLN A 85 2.43 -12.78 28.68
N SER A 86 1.48 -12.50 27.77
CA SER A 86 0.26 -11.72 28.05
C SER A 86 -0.83 -12.47 28.84
N GLY A 87 -0.57 -13.69 29.32
CA GLY A 87 -1.55 -14.53 29.99
C GLY A 87 -2.61 -15.11 29.03
N PRO A 88 -3.82 -15.46 29.51
CA PRO A 88 -4.86 -16.12 28.71
C PRO A 88 -5.60 -15.20 27.74
N GLN A 89 -5.39 -13.87 27.82
CA GLN A 89 -6.06 -12.89 26.98
C GLN A 89 -5.22 -12.53 25.75
N SER A 90 -5.89 -12.10 24.67
CA SER A 90 -5.24 -11.54 23.49
C SER A 90 -4.25 -10.44 23.88
N PRO A 91 -3.08 -10.38 23.22
CA PRO A 91 -2.05 -9.41 23.54
C PRO A 91 -2.57 -7.99 23.27
N ALA A 92 -2.42 -7.11 24.25
CA ALA A 92 -2.76 -5.69 24.15
C ALA A 92 -1.58 -4.83 24.60
N PHE A 93 -1.44 -3.66 23.98
CA PHE A 93 -0.40 -2.68 24.25
C PHE A 93 -1.06 -1.41 24.79
N ASN A 94 -1.30 -1.38 26.11
CA ASN A 94 -2.09 -0.33 26.76
C ASN A 94 -1.27 0.56 27.69
N SER A 95 -0.04 0.15 28.05
CA SER A 95 0.79 0.88 28.99
C SER A 95 2.20 1.09 28.47
N VAL A 96 2.57 2.36 28.27
CA VAL A 96 3.92 2.75 27.82
C VAL A 96 5.01 2.19 28.75
N GLN A 97 4.75 2.15 30.06
CA GLN A 97 5.75 1.75 31.06
C GLN A 97 6.00 0.24 31.09
N GLN A 98 4.95 -0.57 30.89
CA GLN A 98 5.04 -2.03 31.03
C GLN A 98 5.38 -2.71 29.71
N ASP A 99 4.91 -2.15 28.59
CA ASP A 99 4.97 -2.82 27.30
C ASP A 99 6.24 -2.52 26.50
N HIS A 100 7.10 -1.60 26.98
CA HIS A 100 8.38 -1.27 26.33
C HIS A 100 9.27 -2.52 26.14
N ALA A 101 9.32 -3.41 27.13
CA ALA A 101 10.12 -4.63 27.05
C ALA A 101 9.65 -5.52 25.89
N LYS A 102 8.32 -5.67 25.72
CA LYS A 102 7.73 -6.47 24.63
C LYS A 102 8.03 -5.86 23.26
N ILE A 103 7.89 -4.54 23.13
CA ILE A 103 8.12 -3.82 21.87
C ILE A 103 9.58 -3.90 21.43
N SER A 104 10.52 -3.87 22.38
CA SER A 104 11.95 -3.98 22.08
C SER A 104 12.37 -5.31 21.42
N LEU A 105 11.54 -6.35 21.54
CA LEU A 105 11.77 -7.66 20.90
C LEU A 105 11.51 -7.63 19.38
N PHE A 106 10.81 -6.62 18.87
CA PHE A 106 10.43 -6.55 17.46
C PHE A 106 11.53 -5.98 16.57
N GLN A 107 11.56 -6.41 15.31
CA GLN A 107 12.42 -5.85 14.28
C GLN A 107 11.89 -4.49 13.80
N ASP A 108 12.75 -3.69 13.16
CA ASP A 108 12.40 -2.34 12.70
C ASP A 108 11.17 -2.34 11.78
N GLU A 109 11.08 -3.30 10.86
CA GLU A 109 9.96 -3.47 9.94
C GLU A 109 8.63 -3.67 10.67
N THR A 110 8.61 -4.49 11.72
CA THR A 110 7.42 -4.68 12.56
C THR A 110 7.07 -3.41 13.34
N LEU A 111 8.07 -2.66 13.81
CA LEU A 111 7.83 -1.36 14.46
C LEU A 111 7.22 -0.35 13.49
N PHE A 112 7.72 -0.28 12.25
CA PHE A 112 7.12 0.56 11.21
C PHE A 112 5.67 0.16 10.92
N TYR A 113 5.38 -1.14 10.82
CA TYR A 113 4.03 -1.64 10.60
C TYR A 113 3.08 -1.12 11.69
N LEU A 114 3.46 -1.31 12.95
CA LEU A 114 2.66 -0.89 14.10
C LEU A 114 2.48 0.64 14.14
N PHE A 115 3.54 1.40 13.85
CA PHE A 115 3.51 2.87 13.84
C PHE A 115 2.54 3.43 12.80
N TYR A 116 2.52 2.88 11.58
CA TYR A 116 1.64 3.35 10.51
C TYR A 116 0.21 2.79 10.61
N LYS A 117 0.01 1.60 11.20
CA LYS A 117 -1.29 0.96 11.29
C LYS A 117 -2.18 1.50 12.42
N HIS A 118 -1.60 1.93 13.54
CA HIS A 118 -2.35 2.26 14.76
C HIS A 118 -2.15 3.72 15.21
N PRO A 119 -2.59 4.72 14.44
CA PRO A 119 -2.41 6.14 14.79
C PRO A 119 -3.17 6.52 16.07
N GLY A 120 -2.57 7.37 16.90
CA GLY A 120 -3.19 7.92 18.12
C GLY A 120 -3.31 6.92 19.28
N THR A 121 -2.51 5.85 19.26
CA THR A 121 -2.55 4.78 20.27
C THR A 121 -1.24 4.69 21.05
N VAL A 122 -1.28 3.98 22.19
CA VAL A 122 -0.09 3.70 23.02
C VAL A 122 0.99 2.93 22.24
N VAL A 123 0.60 2.01 21.36
CA VAL A 123 1.57 1.25 20.55
C VAL A 123 2.30 2.14 19.55
N GLN A 124 1.68 3.20 19.04
CA GLN A 124 2.36 4.17 18.18
C GLN A 124 3.45 4.94 18.94
N GLU A 125 3.18 5.36 20.17
CA GLU A 125 4.18 6.04 21.01
C GLU A 125 5.32 5.07 21.38
N LEU A 126 5.00 3.85 21.78
CA LEU A 126 6.00 2.83 22.10
C LEU A 126 6.94 2.52 20.93
N THR A 127 6.37 2.36 19.73
CA THR A 127 7.16 2.11 18.52
C THR A 127 7.97 3.33 18.11
N TYR A 128 7.44 4.54 18.28
CA TYR A 128 8.17 5.79 18.10
C TYR A 128 9.40 5.85 19.02
N LEU A 129 9.23 5.61 20.32
CA LEU A 129 10.32 5.64 21.30
C LEU A 129 11.39 4.58 21.00
N GLU A 130 10.98 3.35 20.65
CA GLU A 130 11.91 2.27 20.33
C GLU A 130 12.66 2.53 19.02
N LEU A 131 12.01 3.01 17.96
CA LEU A 131 12.67 3.41 16.72
C LEU A 131 13.64 4.58 16.96
N ARG A 132 13.24 5.54 17.79
CA ARG A 132 14.08 6.69 18.17
C ARG A 132 15.35 6.25 18.91
N LYS A 133 15.23 5.27 19.79
CA LYS A 133 16.33 4.60 20.50
C LYS A 133 17.27 3.86 19.53
N ARG A 134 16.74 3.31 18.44
CA ARG A 134 17.51 2.66 17.35
C ARG A 134 18.06 3.64 16.31
N ASN A 135 18.19 4.92 16.66
CA ASN A 135 18.68 6.00 15.80
C ASN A 135 17.83 6.36 14.58
N TRP A 136 16.60 5.84 14.48
CA TRP A 136 15.66 6.36 13.50
C TRP A 136 15.15 7.74 13.92
N ARG A 137 14.86 8.59 12.94
CA ARG A 137 14.27 9.93 13.09
C ARG A 137 13.03 10.01 12.22
N TYR A 138 11.98 10.61 12.76
CA TYR A 138 10.73 10.75 12.03
C TYR A 138 10.66 12.13 11.37
N HIS A 139 10.53 12.17 10.05
CA HIS A 139 10.39 13.41 9.30
C HIS A 139 8.92 13.87 9.29
N LYS A 140 8.62 15.00 9.94
CA LYS A 140 7.27 15.51 10.20
C LYS A 140 6.43 15.71 8.93
N THR A 141 7.01 16.35 7.91
CA THR A 141 6.29 16.70 6.67
C THR A 141 6.14 15.51 5.72
N LEU A 142 7.24 14.80 5.45
CA LEU A 142 7.25 13.62 4.59
C LEU A 142 6.53 12.42 5.22
N LYS A 143 6.37 12.43 6.56
CA LYS A 143 5.77 11.36 7.35
C LYS A 143 6.47 10.01 7.17
N VAL A 144 7.79 10.04 7.01
CA VAL A 144 8.65 8.86 6.84
C VAL A 144 9.74 8.79 7.89
N TRP A 145 10.20 7.57 8.17
CA TRP A 145 11.35 7.32 9.02
C TRP A 145 12.63 7.33 8.20
N LEU A 146 13.68 7.94 8.75
CA LEU A 146 15.01 7.94 8.18
C LEU A 146 16.06 7.68 9.25
N THR A 147 17.16 7.07 8.85
CA THR A 147 18.35 6.93 9.69
C THR A 147 19.58 7.27 8.87
N LYS A 148 20.66 7.67 9.54
CA LYS A 148 21.92 7.98 8.88
C LYS A 148 22.53 6.71 8.30
N ASP A 149 23.05 6.80 7.07
CA ASP A 149 23.85 5.74 6.47
C ASP A 149 25.18 5.58 7.24
N PRO A 150 25.49 4.39 7.79
CA PRO A 150 26.73 4.17 8.53
C PRO A 150 28.00 4.41 7.71
N MET A 151 27.92 4.37 6.38
CA MET A 151 29.08 4.52 5.50
C MET A 151 29.49 5.97 5.26
N MET A 152 28.65 6.96 5.60
CA MET A 152 28.92 8.37 5.28
C MET A 152 28.55 9.31 6.42
N GLU A 153 29.52 10.16 6.80
CA GLU A 153 29.30 11.25 7.74
C GLU A 153 28.62 12.44 7.05
N PRO A 154 27.53 13.00 7.61
CA PRO A 154 26.87 14.16 7.04
C PRO A 154 27.72 15.42 7.24
N VAL A 155 27.63 16.34 6.28
CA VAL A 155 28.24 17.66 6.33
C VAL A 155 27.21 18.67 6.82
N VAL A 156 27.46 19.24 8.01
CA VAL A 156 26.59 20.29 8.57
C VAL A 156 26.71 21.57 7.75
N ALA A 157 25.57 22.14 7.37
CA ALA A 157 25.52 23.37 6.60
C ALA A 157 25.97 24.59 7.43
N PRO A 158 26.52 25.64 6.79
CA PRO A 158 26.82 26.90 7.47
C PRO A 158 25.56 27.45 8.17
N GLY A 159 25.66 27.70 9.48
CA GLY A 159 24.53 28.11 10.32
C GLY A 159 23.85 26.98 11.10
N GLY A 160 24.25 25.71 10.91
CA GLY A 160 23.89 24.60 11.82
C GLY A 160 22.42 24.19 11.81
N ALA A 161 21.60 24.70 10.89
CA ALA A 161 20.16 24.40 10.82
C ALA A 161 19.85 23.12 10.00
N SER A 162 20.80 22.67 9.19
CA SER A 162 20.66 21.51 8.32
C SER A 162 21.99 20.80 8.11
N GLU A 163 21.91 19.58 7.59
CA GLU A 163 23.05 18.77 7.20
C GLU A 163 22.77 18.06 5.88
N ARG A 164 23.82 17.82 5.10
CA ARG A 164 23.74 17.05 3.86
C ARG A 164 24.47 15.73 4.02
N GLY A 165 23.79 14.62 3.76
CA GLY A 165 24.35 13.28 3.92
C GLY A 165 23.55 12.22 3.19
N SER A 166 23.98 10.96 3.32
CA SER A 166 23.29 9.77 2.82
C SER A 166 22.46 9.24 3.97
N TYR A 167 21.18 9.01 3.70
CA TYR A 167 20.23 8.49 4.67
C TYR A 167 19.49 7.30 4.08
N VAL A 168 19.15 6.36 4.96
CA VAL A 168 18.27 5.26 4.63
C VAL A 168 16.86 5.64 5.06
N PHE A 169 15.95 5.75 4.10
CA PHE A 169 14.53 5.98 4.30
C PHE A 169 13.78 4.66 4.29
N PHE A 170 12.74 4.55 5.11
CA PHE A 170 11.78 3.45 4.99
C PHE A 170 10.54 3.89 4.21
N ASP A 171 10.28 3.22 3.08
CA ASP A 171 9.07 3.42 2.27
C ASP A 171 7.98 2.40 2.70
N PRO A 172 6.90 2.84 3.37
CA PRO A 172 5.85 1.94 3.84
C PRO A 172 4.96 1.38 2.73
N GLN A 173 4.95 1.98 1.53
CA GLN A 173 4.15 1.50 0.40
C GLN A 173 4.87 0.39 -0.37
N ARG A 174 6.19 0.53 -0.54
CA ARG A 174 7.04 -0.49 -1.17
C ARG A 174 7.54 -1.54 -0.19
N TRP A 175 7.48 -1.25 1.11
CA TRP A 175 8.03 -2.06 2.19
C TRP A 175 9.55 -2.27 2.08
N GLU A 176 10.27 -1.18 1.74
CA GLU A 176 11.70 -1.23 1.42
C GLU A 176 12.49 -0.12 2.13
N LYS A 177 13.78 -0.38 2.36
CA LYS A 177 14.77 0.61 2.82
C LYS A 177 15.49 1.18 1.60
N CYS A 178 15.34 2.48 1.37
CA CYS A 178 15.93 3.18 0.22
C CYS A 178 17.00 4.16 0.68
N GLN A 179 18.23 3.98 0.20
CA GLN A 179 19.31 4.94 0.41
C GLN A 179 19.14 6.16 -0.49
N ARG A 180 19.30 7.36 0.07
CA ARG A 180 19.19 8.64 -0.66
C ARG A 180 20.13 9.69 -0.09
N ASP A 181 20.78 10.43 -0.97
CA ASP A 181 21.40 11.71 -0.60
C ASP A 181 20.31 12.74 -0.31
N PHE A 182 20.38 13.38 0.85
CA PHE A 182 19.35 14.28 1.32
C PHE A 182 19.94 15.46 2.11
N VAL A 183 19.28 16.61 2.00
CA VAL A 183 19.55 17.76 2.87
C VAL A 183 18.49 17.76 3.97
N LEU A 184 18.91 17.37 5.17
CA LEU A 184 18.06 17.20 6.32
C LEU A 184 18.04 18.48 7.15
N PHE A 185 16.85 19.08 7.32
CA PHE A 185 16.66 20.19 8.24
C PHE A 185 16.26 19.66 9.62
N TYR A 186 16.95 20.09 10.68
CA TYR A 186 16.71 19.56 12.02
C TYR A 186 15.33 19.92 12.58
N ASN A 187 14.76 21.05 12.15
CA ASN A 187 13.40 21.44 12.53
C ASN A 187 12.31 20.51 11.94
N ALA A 188 12.63 19.76 10.89
CA ALA A 188 11.71 18.89 10.17
C ALA A 188 11.65 17.47 10.75
N ILE A 189 12.53 17.12 11.70
CA ILE A 189 12.57 15.81 12.36
C ILE A 189 12.22 15.87 13.85
N MET A 190 11.82 14.73 14.42
CA MET A 190 11.69 14.49 15.87
C MET A 190 12.55 13.29 16.29
#